data_AF-A0A1N7N1N4-F1
#
_entry.id   AF-A0A1N7N1N4-F1
#
_cell.length_a   1.000
_cell.length_b   1.000
_cell.length_c   1.000
_cell.angle_alpha   90.00
_cell.angle_beta   90.00
_cell.angle_gamma   90.00
#
_symmetry.space_group_name_H-M   'P 1'
#
loop_
_entity.id
_entity.type
_entity.pdbx_description
1 polymer ?
#
loop_
_entity_poly.entity_id
_entity_poly.type
_entity_poly.pdbx_seq_one_letter_code
_entity_poly.pdbx_strand_id
1 'polypeptide(L)'
;MSFFTKTKTLLFETTLSTKSYKSKIIEAKAKGYRVTLLFFWLQNIELAKERVITRVSEGGHNIEPEVIERRYIIGIKNLFDIYLPIVDGALIFDNSEGQYQLLADKQIDGLLNIANHEKFNLLKNYYDNN
;
A
#
# COMPACT_ATOMS: atom_id res chain seq x y z
N MET A 1 15.31 24.27 9.46
CA MET A 1 15.29 23.30 10.58
C MET A 1 15.67 21.93 10.02
N SER A 2 16.90 21.47 10.24
CA SER A 2 17.38 20.17 9.74
C SER A 2 16.86 19.05 10.64
N PHE A 3 16.10 18.10 10.07
CA PHE A 3 15.35 17.07 10.80
C PHE A 3 16.14 15.80 11.13
N PHE A 4 17.45 15.75 10.89
CA PHE A 4 18.18 14.48 10.80
C PHE A 4 19.34 14.39 11.80
N THR A 5 19.02 14.29 13.09
CA THR A 5 19.98 13.93 14.16
C THR A 5 19.31 13.01 15.20
N LYS A 6 19.10 11.74 14.83
CA LYS A 6 18.87 10.51 15.65
C LYS A 6 18.18 9.49 14.75
N THR A 7 18.51 8.20 14.88
CA THR A 7 17.84 7.07 14.18
C THR A 7 16.38 6.97 14.61
N LYS A 8 15.53 7.82 14.02
CA LYS A 8 14.10 7.92 14.27
C LYS A 8 13.37 7.18 13.17
N THR A 9 12.62 6.13 13.53
CA THR A 9 11.68 5.48 12.61
C THR A 9 10.50 6.40 12.37
N LEU A 10 10.14 6.61 11.11
CA LEU A 10 8.98 7.40 10.70
C LEU A 10 7.97 6.47 10.04
N LEU A 11 6.70 6.59 10.42
CA LEU A 11 5.59 5.86 9.81
C LEU A 11 4.63 6.86 9.19
N PHE A 12 4.25 6.61 7.94
CA PHE A 12 3.30 7.42 7.20
C PHE A 12 2.20 6.53 6.66
N GLU A 13 0.95 6.90 6.93
CA GLU A 13 -0.23 6.23 6.39
C GLU A 13 -0.70 6.94 5.11
N THR A 14 -1.04 6.17 4.08
CA THR A 14 -1.57 6.69 2.81
C THR A 14 -2.36 5.61 2.09
N THR A 15 -3.33 6.02 1.28
CA THR A 15 -4.06 5.13 0.37
C THR A 15 -3.23 4.72 -0.85
N LEU A 16 -1.99 5.20 -0.96
CA LEU A 16 -1.09 4.99 -2.09
C LEU A 16 -1.61 5.51 -3.45
N SER A 17 -2.78 6.16 -3.47
CA SER A 17 -3.43 6.70 -4.67
C SER A 17 -2.84 8.05 -5.13
N THR A 18 -1.90 8.63 -4.37
CA THR A 18 -1.18 9.86 -4.72
C THR A 18 0.29 9.54 -5.00
N LYS A 19 0.90 10.26 -5.95
CA LYS A 19 2.31 10.07 -6.34
C LYS A 19 3.29 10.90 -5.50
N SER A 20 2.80 11.78 -4.63
CA SER A 20 3.60 12.74 -3.86
C SER A 20 4.56 12.08 -2.88
N TYR A 21 4.29 10.85 -2.44
CA TYR A 21 5.20 10.11 -1.56
C TYR A 21 6.45 9.59 -2.29
N LYS A 22 6.45 9.50 -3.62
CA LYS A 22 7.65 9.13 -4.40
C LYS A 22 8.85 10.02 -4.04
N SER A 23 8.66 11.34 -4.06
CA SER A 23 9.74 12.30 -3.77
C SER A 23 10.23 12.16 -2.33
N LYS A 24 9.32 11.90 -1.37
CA LYS A 24 9.69 11.68 0.04
C LYS A 24 10.52 10.41 0.22
N ILE A 25 10.21 9.34 -0.50
CA ILE A 25 10.97 8.08 -0.46
C ILE A 25 12.39 8.30 -1.00
N ILE A 26 12.51 8.97 -2.15
CA ILE A 26 13.80 9.30 -2.76
C ILE A 26 14.64 10.16 -1.80
N GLU A 27 14.03 11.20 -1.20
CA GLU A 27 14.71 12.07 -0.24
C GLU A 27 15.15 11.32 1.02
N ALA A 28 14.29 10.46 1.57
CA ALA A 28 14.62 9.64 2.74
C ALA A 28 15.81 8.72 2.45
N LYS A 29 15.80 8.03 1.30
CA LYS A 29 16.91 7.17 0.87
C LYS A 29 18.22 7.96 0.68
N ALA A 30 18.15 9.14 0.06
CA ALA A 30 19.31 10.03 -0.08
C ALA A 30 19.90 10.48 1.27
N LYS A 31 19.09 10.45 2.34
CA LYS A 31 19.50 10.75 3.72
C LYS A 31 19.94 9.52 4.53
N GLY A 32 20.07 8.35 3.88
CA GLY A 32 20.52 7.12 4.50
C GLY A 32 19.42 6.30 5.20
N TYR A 33 18.15 6.64 4.98
CA TYR A 33 17.04 5.83 5.50
C TYR A 33 16.76 4.63 4.60
N ARG A 34 16.35 3.53 5.22
CA ARG A 34 15.69 2.42 4.54
C ARG A 34 14.18 2.63 4.58
N VAL A 35 13.52 2.37 3.47
CA VAL A 35 12.08 2.52 3.31
C VAL A 35 11.47 1.14 3.09
N THR A 36 10.59 0.75 4.00
CA THR A 36 9.78 -0.47 3.88
C THR A 36 8.32 -0.08 3.66
N LEU A 37 7.71 -0.62 2.61
CA LEU A 37 6.29 -0.45 2.34
C LEU A 37 5.48 -1.57 3.01
N LEU A 38 4.46 -1.21 3.77
CA LEU A 38 3.41 -2.13 4.19
C LEU A 38 2.16 -1.81 3.38
N PHE A 39 1.69 -2.77 2.57
CA PHE A 39 0.51 -2.61 1.73
C PHE A 39 -0.58 -3.58 2.18
N PHE A 40 -1.74 -3.05 2.54
CA PHE A 40 -2.92 -3.83 2.91
C PHE A 40 -3.94 -3.77 1.79
N TRP A 41 -4.22 -4.92 1.21
CA TRP A 41 -5.15 -5.11 0.11
C TRP A 41 -6.43 -5.79 0.59
N LEU A 42 -7.52 -5.56 -0.15
CA LEU A 42 -8.81 -6.25 -0.01
C LEU A 42 -9.12 -6.90 -1.35
N GLN A 43 -9.67 -8.11 -1.35
CA GLN A 43 -9.87 -8.91 -2.56
C GLN A 43 -10.80 -8.28 -3.61
N ASN A 44 -11.65 -7.33 -3.19
CA ASN A 44 -12.52 -6.58 -4.07
C ASN A 44 -12.85 -5.18 -3.53
N ILE A 45 -13.40 -4.36 -4.44
CA ILE A 45 -13.79 -2.96 -4.17
C ILE A 45 -15.00 -2.89 -3.23
N GLU A 46 -15.93 -3.85 -3.30
CA GLU A 46 -17.14 -3.86 -2.48
C GLU A 46 -16.81 -3.97 -0.99
N LEU A 47 -15.83 -4.80 -0.62
CA LEU A 47 -15.32 -4.85 0.76
C LEU A 47 -14.74 -3.51 1.22
N ALA A 48 -14.12 -2.74 0.32
CA ALA A 48 -13.63 -1.40 0.65
C ALA A 48 -14.79 -0.44 0.91
N LYS A 49 -15.86 -0.51 0.10
CA LYS A 49 -17.09 0.28 0.27
C LYS A 49 -17.80 -0.08 1.58
N GLU A 50 -18.01 -1.37 1.84
CA GLU A 50 -18.60 -1.88 3.09
C GLU A 50 -17.84 -1.40 4.32
N ARG A 51 -16.50 -1.45 4.29
CA ARG A 51 -15.69 -0.94 5.40
C ARG A 51 -15.85 0.55 5.65
N VAL A 52 -16.03 1.36 4.61
CA VAL A 52 -16.33 2.78 4.78
C VAL A 52 -17.72 2.95 5.40
N ILE A 53 -18.73 2.21 4.93
CA ILE A 53 -20.10 2.25 5.48
C ILE A 53 -20.09 1.93 6.98
N THR A 54 -19.43 0.83 7.39
CA THR A 54 -19.30 0.45 8.80
C THR A 54 -18.60 1.52 9.63
N ARG A 55 -17.53 2.13 9.10
CA ARG A 55 -16.83 3.21 9.84
C ARG A 55 -17.67 4.47 9.94
N VAL A 56 -18.49 4.78 8.95
CA VAL A 56 -19.41 5.92 8.98
C VAL A 56 -20.50 5.70 10.02
N SER A 57 -21.06 4.48 10.12
CA SER A 57 -22.04 4.18 11.18
C SER A 57 -21.44 4.24 12.59
N GLU A 58 -20.14 4.02 12.72
CA GLU A 58 -19.36 4.19 13.96
C GLU A 58 -18.89 5.65 14.22
N GLY A 59 -19.27 6.62 13.37
CA GLY A 59 -18.96 8.05 13.55
C GLY A 59 -17.78 8.58 12.73
N GLY A 60 -17.29 7.82 11.76
CA GLY A 60 -16.25 8.22 10.81
C GLY A 60 -16.75 9.13 9.67
N HIS A 61 -15.81 9.62 8.84
CA HIS A 61 -16.14 10.45 7.68
C HIS A 61 -16.62 9.63 6.48
N ASN A 62 -17.70 10.09 5.84
CA ASN A 62 -18.19 9.50 4.61
C ASN A 62 -17.27 9.81 3.43
N ILE A 63 -17.11 8.84 2.53
CA ILE A 63 -16.37 8.97 1.28
C ILE A 63 -17.25 8.39 0.18
N GLU A 64 -17.45 9.16 -0.89
CA GLU A 64 -18.27 8.73 -2.03
C GLU A 64 -17.75 7.40 -2.63
N PRO A 65 -18.63 6.45 -2.98
CA PRO A 65 -18.23 5.14 -3.53
C PRO A 65 -17.30 5.23 -4.74
N GLU A 66 -17.55 6.19 -5.64
CA GLU A 66 -16.69 6.44 -6.82
C GLU A 66 -15.27 6.88 -6.43
N VAL A 67 -15.13 7.64 -5.35
CA VAL A 67 -13.83 8.06 -4.84
C VAL A 67 -13.08 6.87 -4.24
N ILE A 68 -13.78 5.96 -3.55
CA ILE A 68 -13.21 4.72 -3.00
C ILE A 68 -12.68 3.85 -4.14
N GLU A 69 -13.51 3.58 -5.14
CA GLU A 69 -13.18 2.76 -6.30
C GLU A 69 -11.98 3.31 -7.07
N ARG A 70 -12.01 4.60 -7.40
CA ARG A 70 -10.88 5.27 -8.08
C ARG A 70 -9.59 5.16 -7.27
N ARG A 71 -9.64 5.39 -5.95
CA ARG A 71 -8.45 5.31 -5.08
C ARG A 71 -7.92 3.89 -4.97
N TYR A 72 -8.81 2.89 -4.92
CA TYR A 72 -8.45 1.48 -4.87
C TYR A 72 -7.65 1.08 -6.13
N ILE A 73 -8.18 1.38 -7.32
CA ILE A 73 -7.53 1.04 -8.59
C ILE A 73 -6.18 1.77 -8.73
N ILE A 74 -6.17 3.09 -8.51
CA ILE A 74 -4.94 3.89 -8.62
C ILE A 74 -3.89 3.47 -7.57
N GLY A 75 -4.33 3.09 -6.36
CA GLY A 75 -3.44 2.60 -5.30
C GLY A 75 -2.70 1.33 -5.71
N ILE A 76 -3.41 0.36 -6.29
CA ILE A 76 -2.81 -0.87 -6.83
C ILE A 76 -1.88 -0.56 -8.00
N LYS A 77 -2.29 0.33 -8.91
CA LYS A 77 -1.44 0.73 -10.04
C LYS A 77 -0.12 1.35 -9.58
N ASN A 78 -0.20 2.31 -8.64
CA ASN A 78 0.99 2.94 -8.10
C ASN A 78 1.86 1.96 -7.28
N LEU A 79 1.27 0.97 -6.60
CA LEU A 79 2.02 -0.07 -5.90
C LEU A 79 3.03 -0.72 -6.86
N PHE A 80 2.57 -1.20 -8.02
CA PHE A 80 3.41 -1.87 -9.01
C PHE A 80 4.30 -0.89 -9.78
N ASP A 81 3.75 0.20 -10.30
CA ASP A 81 4.47 1.11 -11.20
C ASP A 81 5.52 1.98 -10.49
N ILE A 82 5.25 2.36 -9.25
CA ILE A 82 6.00 3.42 -8.57
C ILE A 82 6.69 2.88 -7.33
N TYR A 83 5.94 2.25 -6.43
CA TYR A 83 6.44 2.02 -5.08
C TYR A 83 7.30 0.77 -4.96
N LEU A 84 6.87 -0.39 -5.47
CA LEU A 84 7.69 -1.62 -5.45
C LEU A 84 9.09 -1.45 -6.06
N PRO A 85 9.28 -0.69 -7.16
CA PRO A 85 10.61 -0.44 -7.71
C PRO A 85 11.52 0.45 -6.84
N ILE A 86 10.98 1.39 -6.08
CA ILE A 86 11.79 2.43 -5.40
C ILE A 86 12.06 2.13 -3.91
N VAL A 87 11.21 1.34 -3.25
CA VAL A 87 11.36 0.97 -1.84
C VAL A 87 12.40 -0.13 -1.66
N ASP A 88 13.05 -0.15 -0.49
CA ASP A 88 14.08 -1.13 -0.17
C ASP A 88 13.46 -2.49 0.17
N GLY A 89 12.34 -2.48 0.89
CA GLY A 89 11.56 -3.68 1.17
C GLY A 89 10.05 -3.44 1.10
N ALA A 90 9.29 -4.51 1.00
CA ALA A 90 7.83 -4.44 0.96
C ALA A 90 7.20 -5.68 1.61
N LEU A 91 6.03 -5.51 2.22
CA LEU A 91 5.14 -6.58 2.65
C LEU A 91 3.74 -6.27 2.13
N ILE A 92 3.16 -7.22 1.41
CA ILE A 92 1.83 -7.13 0.82
C ILE A 92 0.94 -8.12 1.57
N PHE A 93 -0.12 -7.62 2.19
CA PHE A 93 -1.06 -8.39 2.99
C PHE A 93 -2.47 -8.35 2.40
N ASP A 94 -3.18 -9.44 2.55
CA ASP A 94 -4.62 -9.54 2.36
C ASP A 94 -5.24 -9.33 3.72
N ASN A 95 -6.19 -8.41 3.77
CA ASN A 95 -6.94 -8.11 4.97
C ASN A 95 -8.45 -8.33 4.73
N SER A 96 -8.86 -9.15 3.75
CA SER A 96 -10.26 -9.30 3.37
C SER A 96 -11.11 -9.99 4.45
N GLU A 97 -10.55 -11.02 5.09
CA GLU A 97 -11.25 -11.91 6.01
C GLU A 97 -11.02 -11.57 7.49
N GLY A 98 -10.47 -10.38 7.77
CA GLY A 98 -10.16 -9.93 9.13
C GLY A 98 -8.90 -10.58 9.75
N GLN A 99 -8.24 -11.48 9.03
CA GLN A 99 -6.91 -11.99 9.34
C GLN A 99 -5.90 -11.54 8.29
N TYR A 100 -4.72 -11.10 8.73
CA TYR A 100 -3.66 -10.68 7.82
C TYR A 100 -2.97 -11.91 7.23
N GLN A 101 -3.13 -12.11 5.92
CA GLN A 101 -2.40 -13.14 5.17
C GLN A 101 -1.32 -12.49 4.31
N LEU A 102 -0.07 -12.94 4.43
CA LEU A 102 1.01 -12.45 3.57
C LEU A 102 0.82 -12.98 2.13
N LEU A 103 0.75 -12.08 1.15
CA LEU A 103 0.74 -12.45 -0.27
C LEU A 103 2.14 -12.49 -0.85
N ALA A 104 2.94 -11.46 -0.56
CA ALA A 104 4.26 -11.30 -1.11
C ALA A 104 5.12 -10.41 -0.21
N ASP A 105 6.42 -10.66 -0.22
CA ASP A 105 7.42 -9.86 0.47
C ASP A 105 8.59 -9.53 -0.46
N LYS A 106 9.17 -8.36 -0.27
CA LYS A 106 10.43 -7.96 -0.88
C LYS A 106 11.41 -7.74 0.26
N GLN A 107 12.40 -8.61 0.36
CA GLN A 107 13.52 -8.41 1.28
C GLN A 107 14.33 -7.18 0.88
N ILE A 108 15.08 -6.61 1.83
CA ILE A 108 15.92 -5.44 1.59
C ILE A 108 16.91 -5.78 0.46
N ASP A 109 16.85 -5.01 -0.63
CA ASP A 109 17.66 -5.22 -1.85
C ASP A 109 17.44 -6.57 -2.54
N GLY A 110 16.38 -7.30 -2.17
CA GLY A 110 16.00 -8.60 -2.72
C GLY A 110 14.96 -8.51 -3.83
N LEU A 111 14.72 -9.67 -4.45
CA LEU A 111 13.60 -9.86 -5.38
C LEU A 111 12.27 -10.01 -4.61
N LEU A 112 11.17 -9.75 -5.30
CA LEU A 112 9.83 -10.01 -4.77
C LEU A 112 9.61 -11.52 -4.66
N ASN A 113 9.41 -12.00 -3.44
CA ASN A 113 8.98 -13.35 -3.12
C ASN A 113 7.44 -13.39 -3.01
N ILE A 114 6.81 -14.36 -3.64
CA ILE A 114 5.35 -14.53 -3.61
C ILE A 114 5.02 -15.70 -2.69
N ALA A 115 4.39 -15.41 -1.55
CA ALA A 115 3.99 -16.41 -0.56
C ALA A 115 2.64 -17.06 -0.90
N ASN A 116 1.70 -16.30 -1.48
CA ASN A 116 0.40 -16.81 -1.93
C ASN A 116 0.17 -16.40 -3.39
N HIS A 117 0.46 -17.31 -4.32
CA HIS A 117 0.33 -17.07 -5.76
C HIS A 117 -1.10 -16.79 -6.22
N GLU A 118 -2.10 -17.48 -5.65
CA GLU A 118 -3.50 -17.32 -6.04
C GLU A 118 -3.99 -15.90 -5.73
N LYS A 119 -3.86 -15.48 -4.47
CA LYS A 119 -4.27 -14.14 -4.05
C LYS A 119 -3.41 -13.04 -4.67
N PHE A 120 -2.11 -13.29 -4.86
CA PHE A 120 -1.24 -12.34 -5.56
C PHE A 120 -1.63 -12.16 -7.03
N ASN A 121 -2.01 -13.23 -7.73
CA ASN A 121 -2.51 -13.12 -9.09
C ASN A 121 -3.85 -12.38 -9.15
N LEU A 122 -4.73 -12.55 -8.16
CA LEU A 122 -5.95 -11.75 -8.06
C LEU A 122 -5.64 -10.26 -7.88
N LEU A 123 -4.71 -9.90 -6.99
CA LEU A 123 -4.21 -8.52 -6.84
C LEU A 123 -3.61 -8.01 -8.16
N LYS A 124 -2.77 -8.80 -8.81
CA LYS A 124 -2.10 -8.44 -10.06
C LYS A 124 -3.08 -8.28 -11.22
N ASN A 125 -4.19 -9.03 -11.24
CA ASN A 125 -5.24 -8.86 -12.25
C ASN A 125 -5.87 -7.45 -12.19
N TYR A 126 -5.98 -6.83 -11.01
CA TYR A 126 -6.44 -5.44 -10.94
C TYR A 126 -5.46 -4.47 -11.59
N TYR A 127 -4.16 -4.78 -11.56
CA TYR A 127 -3.12 -4.00 -12.23
C TYR A 127 -3.08 -4.25 -13.74
N ASP A 128 -3.09 -5.52 -14.16
CA ASP A 128 -2.95 -5.88 -15.58
C ASP A 128 -4.15 -5.43 -16.42
N ASN A 129 -5.35 -5.31 -15.81
CA ASN A 129 -6.58 -4.94 -16.50
C ASN A 129 -6.97 -3.45 -16.37
N ASN A 130 -6.17 -2.58 -15.73
CA ASN A 130 -6.49 -1.15 -15.52
C ASN A 130 -5.29 -0.19 -15.73
#